data_AF-A0A519YC75-F1
#
_entry.id   AF-A0A519YC75-F1
#
_cell.length_a   1.000
_cell.length_b   1.000
_cell.length_c   1.000
_cell.angle_alpha   90.00
_cell.angle_beta   90.00
_cell.angle_gamma   90.00
#
_symmetry.space_group_name_H-M   'P 1'
#
loop_
_entity.id
_entity.type
_entity.pdbx_description
1 polymer ?
#
loop_
_entity_poly.entity_id
_entity_poly.type
_entity_poly.pdbx_seq_one_letter_code
_entity_poly.pdbx_strand_id
1 'polypeptide(L)'
;MAAVSIYAEASPNPESMKFVLNSTLLPDGVSVDYPNVEAALNSPIAQELFGFDYVGRVFIAQNFVTITKTQPELGWTSIIPELRQFIKSYVEAGGQLFTVDPAAEQKAAQAASAGDPTQQDGFTSQKIIDLLDNYVRPAVEQDGGNITFKSFHDGIVTVNLQGSCSGCPSATVTLKSGI
;
A
#
# COMPACT_ATOMS: atom_id res chain seq x y z
N MET A 1 25.04 -6.76 -10.52
CA MET A 1 23.70 -6.35 -10.07
C MET A 1 22.71 -7.36 -10.63
N ALA A 2 21.75 -7.82 -9.83
CA ALA A 2 20.73 -8.76 -10.29
C ALA A 2 19.80 -8.05 -11.28
N ALA A 3 19.37 -8.73 -12.35
CA ALA A 3 18.43 -8.17 -13.31
C ALA A 3 17.07 -7.94 -12.63
N VAL A 4 16.51 -6.72 -12.74
CA VAL A 4 15.19 -6.41 -12.20
C VAL A 4 14.15 -6.71 -13.27
N SER A 5 13.15 -7.51 -12.91
CA SER A 5 11.94 -7.68 -13.71
C SER A 5 10.78 -6.98 -13.04
N ILE A 6 9.88 -6.46 -13.86
CA ILE A 6 8.68 -5.77 -13.43
C ILE A 6 7.55 -6.08 -14.40
N TYR A 7 6.36 -6.31 -13.87
CA TYR A 7 5.14 -6.49 -14.65
C TYR A 7 3.98 -5.76 -13.98
N ALA A 8 2.94 -5.46 -14.75
CA ALA A 8 1.75 -4.78 -14.28
C ALA A 8 0.60 -5.78 -14.12
N GLU A 9 -0.13 -5.68 -13.02
CA GLU A 9 -1.32 -6.45 -12.70
C GLU A 9 -2.49 -5.47 -12.49
N ALA A 10 -3.61 -5.76 -13.14
CA ALA A 10 -4.84 -5.00 -12.91
C ALA A 10 -5.32 -5.23 -11.48
N SER A 11 -5.74 -4.15 -10.82
CA SER A 11 -6.44 -4.25 -9.54
C SER A 11 -7.96 -4.20 -9.75
N PRO A 12 -8.79 -4.55 -8.76
CA PRO A 12 -10.22 -4.32 -8.81
C PRO A 12 -10.61 -2.84 -8.93
N ASN A 13 -9.69 -1.92 -8.59
CA ASN A 13 -9.89 -0.49 -8.81
C ASN A 13 -9.43 -0.13 -10.25
N PRO A 14 -10.33 0.30 -11.15
CA PRO A 14 -9.97 0.64 -12.53
C PRO A 14 -8.97 1.81 -12.62
N GLU A 15 -8.94 2.66 -11.61
CA GLU A 15 -8.02 3.80 -11.52
C GLU A 15 -6.68 3.42 -10.87
N SER A 16 -6.48 2.17 -10.44
CA SER A 16 -5.23 1.70 -9.82
C SER A 16 -4.61 0.53 -10.59
N MET A 17 -3.29 0.59 -10.76
CA MET A 17 -2.48 -0.46 -11.37
C MET A 17 -1.38 -0.88 -10.41
N LYS A 18 -1.21 -2.19 -10.23
CA LYS A 18 -0.17 -2.76 -9.39
C LYS A 18 1.03 -3.12 -10.25
N PHE A 19 2.22 -2.67 -9.86
CA PHE A 19 3.48 -2.97 -10.52
C PHE A 19 4.31 -3.86 -9.61
N VAL A 20 4.48 -5.12 -9.99
CA VAL A 20 5.15 -6.15 -9.18
C VAL A 20 6.57 -6.35 -9.68
N LEU A 21 7.53 -6.33 -8.76
CA LEU A 21 8.95 -6.52 -9.02
C LEU A 21 9.44 -7.87 -8.49
N ASN A 22 10.55 -8.36 -9.04
CA ASN A 22 11.31 -9.48 -8.45
C ASN A 22 12.27 -9.05 -7.33
N SER A 23 12.20 -7.79 -6.88
CA SER A 23 13.06 -7.22 -5.86
C SER A 23 12.23 -6.70 -4.70
N THR A 24 12.69 -6.95 -3.48
CA THR A 24 12.04 -6.49 -2.25
C THR A 24 12.31 -4.99 -2.06
N LEU A 25 11.25 -4.20 -1.99
CA LEU A 25 11.26 -2.77 -1.71
C LEU A 25 11.14 -2.49 -0.20
N LEU A 26 10.31 -3.27 0.49
CA LEU A 26 10.04 -3.17 1.93
C LEU A 26 9.97 -4.56 2.58
N PRO A 27 10.23 -4.68 3.89
CA PRO A 27 9.98 -5.90 4.63
C PRO A 27 8.51 -6.33 4.57
N ASP A 28 8.27 -7.61 4.84
CA ASP A 28 6.91 -8.15 4.91
C ASP A 28 6.07 -7.46 5.99
N GLY A 29 4.80 -7.20 5.70
CA GLY A 29 3.88 -6.44 6.58
C GLY A 29 4.17 -4.94 6.69
N VAL A 30 5.24 -4.43 6.06
CA VAL A 30 5.58 -3.00 6.02
C VAL A 30 5.07 -2.40 4.72
N SER A 31 4.36 -1.27 4.84
CA SER A 31 3.85 -0.54 3.67
C SER A 31 3.76 0.95 3.94
N VAL A 32 3.79 1.73 2.87
CA VAL A 32 3.61 3.18 2.92
C VAL A 32 2.61 3.63 1.86
N ASP A 33 1.70 4.50 2.25
CA ASP A 33 0.64 5.04 1.39
C ASP A 33 0.83 6.55 1.27
N TYR A 34 1.11 7.02 0.06
CA TYR A 34 1.27 8.43 -0.26
C TYR A 34 0.03 8.91 -1.02
N PRO A 35 -0.96 9.52 -0.35
CA PRO A 35 -2.17 10.02 -1.01
C PRO A 35 -1.92 11.27 -1.86
N ASN A 36 -0.76 11.91 -1.74
CA ASN A 36 -0.34 13.08 -2.49
C ASN A 36 1.19 13.26 -2.40
N VAL A 37 1.73 14.21 -3.17
CA VAL A 37 3.15 14.53 -3.23
C VAL A 37 3.73 15.04 -1.90
N GLU A 38 2.95 15.77 -1.10
CA GLU A 38 3.39 16.32 0.19
C GLU A 38 3.63 15.21 1.23
N ALA A 39 2.89 14.10 1.14
CA ALA A 39 3.11 12.93 1.98
C ALA A 39 4.38 12.15 1.60
N ALA A 40 4.88 12.33 0.37
CA ALA A 40 5.98 11.54 -0.19
C ALA A 40 7.39 12.11 0.11
N LEU A 41 7.51 13.08 1.01
CA LEU A 41 8.79 13.74 1.33
C LEU A 41 9.88 12.76 1.80
N ASN A 42 9.49 11.63 2.41
CA ASN A 42 10.40 10.60 2.88
C ASN A 42 10.73 9.54 1.81
N SER A 43 10.22 9.65 0.57
CA SER A 43 10.43 8.66 -0.50
C SER A 43 10.76 9.31 -1.84
N PRO A 44 12.06 9.34 -2.22
CA PRO A 44 12.49 9.94 -3.49
C PRO A 44 11.84 9.29 -4.71
N ILE A 45 11.69 7.94 -4.74
CA ILE A 45 10.99 7.26 -5.83
C ILE A 45 9.52 7.70 -5.94
N ALA A 46 8.82 7.90 -4.81
CA ALA A 46 7.44 8.36 -4.83
C ALA A 46 7.35 9.80 -5.33
N GLN A 47 8.27 10.69 -4.94
CA GLN A 47 8.32 12.06 -5.46
C GLN A 47 8.50 12.09 -6.98
N GLU A 48 9.41 11.27 -7.52
CA GLU A 48 9.61 11.16 -8.97
C GLU A 48 8.37 10.59 -9.67
N LEU A 49 7.67 9.61 -9.06
CA LEU A 49 6.40 9.11 -9.57
C LEU A 49 5.29 10.17 -9.57
N PHE A 50 5.27 11.08 -8.60
CA PHE A 50 4.37 12.23 -8.61
C PHE A 50 4.73 13.29 -9.66
N GLY A 51 5.91 13.19 -10.31
CA GLY A 51 6.28 14.02 -11.44
C GLY A 51 5.50 13.72 -12.72
N PHE A 52 4.81 12.57 -12.78
CA PHE A 52 3.89 12.25 -13.87
C PHE A 52 2.51 12.88 -13.57
N ASP A 53 2.04 13.79 -14.43
CA ASP A 53 0.82 14.59 -14.20
C ASP A 53 -0.47 13.78 -13.90
N TYR A 54 -0.50 12.52 -14.33
CA TYR A 54 -1.63 11.62 -14.12
C TYR A 54 -1.55 10.82 -12.82
N VAL A 55 -0.45 10.87 -12.05
CA VAL A 55 -0.27 10.11 -10.81
C VAL A 55 -0.87 10.86 -9.62
N GLY A 56 -1.87 10.26 -8.97
CA GLY A 56 -2.57 10.85 -7.83
C GLY A 56 -2.20 10.25 -6.49
N ARG A 57 -1.79 8.98 -6.45
CA ARG A 57 -1.40 8.27 -5.23
C ARG A 57 -0.39 7.19 -5.57
N VAL A 58 0.58 7.02 -4.69
CA VAL A 58 1.60 5.97 -4.76
C VAL A 58 1.54 5.17 -3.48
N PHE A 59 1.39 3.85 -3.60
CA PHE A 59 1.44 2.92 -2.49
C PHE A 59 2.56 1.93 -2.71
N ILE A 60 3.40 1.69 -1.70
CA ILE A 60 4.56 0.80 -1.78
C ILE A 60 4.47 -0.24 -0.68
N ALA A 61 4.58 -1.51 -1.03
CA ALA A 61 4.58 -2.63 -0.09
C ALA A 61 5.40 -3.79 -0.62
N GLN A 62 6.05 -4.55 0.26
CA GLN A 62 6.83 -5.75 -0.05
C GLN A 62 7.68 -5.61 -1.32
N ASN A 63 7.22 -6.16 -2.46
CA ASN A 63 7.89 -6.13 -3.76
C ASN A 63 7.06 -5.43 -4.86
N PHE A 64 6.05 -4.64 -4.51
CA PHE A 64 5.19 -3.99 -5.48
C PHE A 64 4.92 -2.51 -5.18
N VAL A 65 4.59 -1.78 -6.24
CA VAL A 65 4.13 -0.39 -6.18
C VAL A 65 2.75 -0.33 -6.83
N THR A 66 1.76 0.17 -6.12
CA THR A 66 0.45 0.48 -6.68
C THR A 66 0.37 1.96 -6.98
N ILE A 67 0.00 2.29 -8.22
CA ILE A 67 -0.18 3.68 -8.66
C ILE A 67 -1.66 3.88 -8.96
N THR A 68 -2.24 4.93 -8.39
CA THR A 68 -3.61 5.36 -8.71
C THR A 68 -3.56 6.63 -9.53
N LYS A 69 -4.23 6.65 -10.68
CA LYS A 69 -4.27 7.81 -11.57
C LYS A 69 -5.39 8.79 -11.21
N THR A 70 -5.23 10.05 -11.60
CA THR A 70 -6.22 11.12 -11.42
C THR A 70 -7.07 11.39 -12.65
N GLN A 71 -6.68 10.85 -13.80
CA GLN A 71 -7.28 11.10 -15.11
C GLN A 71 -7.98 9.83 -15.63
N PRO A 72 -9.32 9.70 -15.46
CA PRO A 72 -10.06 8.51 -15.87
C PRO A 72 -10.00 8.23 -17.37
N GLU A 73 -9.92 9.28 -18.19
CA GLU A 73 -9.82 9.20 -19.65
C GLU A 73 -8.50 8.59 -20.16
N LEU A 74 -7.43 8.66 -19.37
CA LEU A 74 -6.12 8.15 -19.77
C LEU A 74 -6.05 6.63 -19.56
N GLY A 75 -6.00 5.87 -20.66
CA GLY A 75 -5.97 4.40 -20.61
C GLY A 75 -4.64 3.85 -20.09
N TRP A 76 -4.70 2.86 -19.19
CA TRP A 76 -3.53 2.18 -18.65
C TRP A 76 -2.59 1.59 -19.70
N THR A 77 -3.11 1.17 -20.85
CA THR A 77 -2.32 0.66 -21.98
C THR A 77 -1.24 1.62 -22.45
N SER A 78 -1.49 2.93 -22.33
CA SER A 78 -0.54 3.98 -22.72
C SER A 78 0.46 4.32 -21.62
N ILE A 79 0.04 4.21 -20.35
CA ILE A 79 0.81 4.60 -19.17
C ILE A 79 1.77 3.48 -18.70
N ILE A 80 1.33 2.22 -18.79
CA ILE A 80 2.07 1.06 -18.27
C ILE A 80 3.51 1.00 -18.80
N PRO A 81 3.79 1.16 -20.11
CA PRO A 81 5.16 1.06 -20.62
C PRO A 81 6.11 2.08 -19.99
N GLU A 82 5.65 3.32 -19.80
CA GLU A 82 6.41 4.43 -19.23
C GLU A 82 6.70 4.20 -17.75
N LEU A 83 5.67 3.98 -16.93
CA LEU A 83 5.83 3.73 -15.49
C LEU A 83 6.68 2.47 -15.23
N ARG A 84 6.45 1.41 -16.01
CA ARG A 84 7.22 0.17 -15.87
C ARG A 84 8.69 0.40 -16.15
N GLN A 85 9.01 1.16 -17.21
CA GLN A 85 10.40 1.48 -17.54
C GLN A 85 11.03 2.36 -16.46
N PHE A 86 10.31 3.38 -15.98
CA PHE A 86 10.77 4.26 -14.91
C PHE A 86 11.11 3.49 -13.63
N ILE A 87 10.14 2.74 -13.08
CA ILE A 87 10.32 1.99 -11.82
C ILE A 87 11.46 0.98 -11.96
N LYS A 88 11.51 0.25 -13.08
CA LYS A 88 12.59 -0.69 -13.37
C LYS A 88 13.95 0.00 -13.32
N SER A 89 14.12 1.05 -14.10
CA SER A 89 15.41 1.76 -14.21
C SER A 89 15.82 2.38 -12.87
N TYR A 90 14.87 2.91 -12.10
CA TYR A 90 15.14 3.47 -10.79
C TYR A 90 15.70 2.42 -9.82
N VAL A 91 15.04 1.26 -9.74
CA VAL A 91 15.46 0.16 -8.86
C VAL A 91 16.75 -0.49 -9.35
N GLU A 92 16.93 -0.68 -10.66
CA GLU A 92 18.18 -1.22 -11.25
C GLU A 92 19.39 -0.33 -11.00
N ALA A 93 19.18 1.00 -11.00
CA ALA A 93 20.22 1.96 -10.68
C ALA A 93 20.56 2.02 -9.19
N GLY A 94 19.83 1.30 -8.33
CA GLY A 94 20.00 1.37 -6.88
C GLY A 94 19.51 2.71 -6.30
N GLY A 95 18.51 3.33 -6.92
CA GLY A 95 17.93 4.58 -6.44
C GLY A 95 17.38 4.45 -5.02
N GLN A 96 17.44 5.54 -4.27
CA GLN A 96 17.03 5.55 -2.86
C GLN A 96 15.51 5.49 -2.74
N LEU A 97 14.97 4.40 -2.19
CA LEU A 97 13.53 4.23 -2.02
C LEU A 97 12.95 5.13 -0.91
N PHE A 98 13.67 5.26 0.20
CA PHE A 98 13.25 6.03 1.37
C PHE A 98 14.42 6.78 2.01
N THR A 99 14.16 7.99 2.52
CA THR A 99 15.11 8.79 3.32
C THR A 99 15.02 8.48 4.81
N VAL A 100 13.89 7.93 5.26
CA VAL A 100 13.63 7.43 6.62
C VAL A 100 13.18 5.98 6.51
N ASP A 101 13.53 5.13 7.48
CA ASP A 101 13.09 3.73 7.52
C ASP A 101 11.59 3.63 7.83
N PRO A 102 10.74 3.21 6.87
CA PRO A 102 9.31 3.17 7.09
C PRO A 102 8.87 2.11 8.11
N ALA A 103 9.68 1.06 8.31
CA ALA A 103 9.40 0.05 9.33
C ALA A 103 9.51 0.64 10.74
N ALA A 104 10.48 1.54 10.95
CA ALA A 104 10.64 2.27 12.20
C ALA A 104 9.48 3.24 12.44
N GLU A 105 9.03 3.96 11.40
CA GLU A 105 7.89 4.88 11.48
C GLU A 105 6.58 4.14 11.80
N GLN A 106 6.28 3.02 11.13
CA GLN A 106 5.10 2.22 11.42
C GLN A 106 5.12 1.64 12.84
N LYS A 107 6.28 1.19 13.32
CA LYS A 107 6.40 0.66 14.67
C LYS A 107 6.20 1.74 15.74
N ALA A 108 6.71 2.95 15.49
CA ALA A 108 6.47 4.09 16.37
C ALA A 108 4.99 4.51 16.39
N ALA A 109 4.33 4.51 15.22
CA ALA A 109 2.90 4.80 15.11
C ALA A 109 2.04 3.77 15.86
N GLN A 110 2.34 2.47 15.72
CA GLN A 110 1.65 1.38 16.41
C GLN A 110 1.84 1.44 17.94
N ALA A 111 3.03 1.79 18.41
CA ALA A 111 3.29 1.96 19.84
C ALA A 111 2.52 3.16 20.45
N ALA A 112 2.25 4.20 19.65
CA ALA A 112 1.48 5.36 20.08
C ALA A 112 -0.04 5.13 20.07
N SER A 113 -0.54 4.22 19.22
CA SER A 113 -1.97 3.85 19.14
C SER A 113 -2.36 2.66 20.02
N ALA A 114 -1.41 2.02 20.70
CA ALA A 114 -1.67 1.09 21.80
C ALA A 114 -2.13 1.85 23.07
N GLY A 115 -3.29 2.50 23.00
CA GLY A 115 -4.00 3.04 24.17
C GLY A 115 -4.52 1.90 25.06
N ASP A 116 -4.58 2.17 26.37
CA ASP A 116 -4.85 1.21 27.47
C ASP A 116 -5.96 0.20 27.14
N PRO A 117 -5.61 -1.04 26.75
CA PRO A 117 -6.61 -2.07 26.51
C PRO A 117 -7.12 -2.53 27.87
N THR A 118 -8.43 -2.44 28.11
CA THR A 118 -9.03 -3.32 29.10
C THR A 118 -8.63 -4.76 28.75
N GLN A 119 -8.26 -5.59 29.74
CA GLN A 119 -7.60 -6.89 29.46
C GLN A 119 -8.38 -7.80 28.48
N GLN A 120 -9.70 -7.61 28.38
CA GLN A 120 -10.59 -8.34 27.48
C GLN A 120 -10.56 -7.80 26.03
N ASP A 121 -10.43 -6.50 25.85
CA ASP A 121 -10.25 -5.87 24.53
C ASP A 121 -8.87 -6.20 23.95
N GLY A 122 -7.83 -6.29 24.79
CA GLY A 122 -6.48 -6.65 24.35
C GLY A 122 -6.39 -8.04 23.72
N PHE A 123 -6.95 -9.06 24.37
CA PHE A 123 -6.95 -10.42 23.83
C PHE A 123 -7.79 -10.55 22.55
N THR A 124 -8.92 -9.86 22.48
CA THR A 124 -9.78 -9.86 21.30
C THR A 124 -9.12 -9.11 20.15
N SER A 125 -8.49 -7.97 20.42
CA SER A 125 -7.73 -7.19 19.44
C SER A 125 -6.60 -8.01 18.83
N GLN A 126 -5.85 -8.77 19.64
CA GLN A 126 -4.78 -9.62 19.11
C GLN A 126 -5.33 -10.69 18.15
N LYS A 127 -6.45 -11.34 18.49
CA LYS A 127 -7.08 -12.31 17.58
C LYS A 127 -7.57 -11.67 16.28
N ILE A 128 -8.10 -10.45 16.36
CA ILE A 128 -8.51 -9.68 15.18
C ILE A 128 -7.28 -9.37 14.31
N ILE A 129 -6.19 -8.90 14.91
CA ILE A 129 -4.92 -8.64 14.22
C ILE A 129 -4.44 -9.92 13.54
N ASP A 130 -4.36 -11.05 14.25
CA ASP A 130 -3.93 -12.32 13.68
C ASP A 130 -4.84 -12.76 12.52
N LEU A 131 -6.15 -12.56 12.62
CA LEU A 131 -7.09 -12.88 11.54
C LEU A 131 -6.87 -11.98 10.32
N LEU A 132 -6.76 -10.66 10.52
CA LEU A 132 -6.48 -9.70 9.46
C LEU A 132 -5.17 -10.07 8.76
N ASP A 133 -4.13 -10.35 9.53
CA ASP A 133 -2.79 -10.59 9.05
C ASP A 133 -2.67 -11.88 8.23
N ASN A 134 -3.34 -12.95 8.66
CA ASN A 134 -3.20 -14.28 8.05
C ASN A 134 -4.24 -14.58 6.96
N TYR A 135 -5.39 -13.90 6.94
CA TYR A 135 -6.49 -14.24 6.04
C TYR A 135 -6.97 -13.10 5.16
N VAL A 136 -6.97 -11.85 5.67
CA VAL A 136 -7.56 -10.72 4.94
C VAL A 136 -6.50 -9.94 4.17
N ARG A 137 -5.38 -9.60 4.83
CA ARG A 137 -4.27 -8.85 4.23
C ARG A 137 -3.72 -9.50 2.97
N PRO A 138 -3.51 -10.83 2.88
CA PRO A 138 -3.02 -11.44 1.64
C PRO A 138 -3.93 -11.17 0.44
N ALA A 139 -5.26 -11.18 0.62
CA ALA A 139 -6.21 -10.86 -0.44
C ALA A 139 -6.18 -9.37 -0.79
N VAL A 140 -6.06 -8.49 0.19
CA VAL A 140 -5.96 -7.03 -0.03
C VAL A 140 -4.66 -6.64 -0.73
N GLU A 141 -3.55 -7.30 -0.41
CA GLU A 141 -2.26 -7.11 -1.09
C GLU A 141 -2.27 -7.66 -2.51
N GLN A 142 -2.99 -8.76 -2.74
CA GLN A 142 -3.25 -9.25 -4.10
C GLN A 142 -3.97 -8.17 -4.93
N ASP A 143 -4.92 -7.46 -4.35
CA ASP A 143 -5.64 -6.34 -4.96
C ASP A 143 -4.80 -5.03 -5.03
N GLY A 144 -3.57 -5.03 -4.54
CA GLY A 144 -2.65 -3.88 -4.57
C GLY A 144 -2.88 -2.85 -3.47
N GLY A 145 -3.52 -3.24 -2.37
CA GLY A 145 -3.68 -2.40 -1.18
C GLY A 145 -3.01 -2.99 0.07
N ASN A 146 -3.35 -2.42 1.23
CA ASN A 146 -3.10 -3.04 2.53
C ASN A 146 -4.25 -2.72 3.50
N ILE A 147 -4.41 -3.58 4.51
CA ILE A 147 -5.34 -3.41 5.62
C ILE A 147 -4.59 -3.53 6.94
N THR A 148 -4.80 -2.55 7.83
CA THR A 148 -4.20 -2.54 9.16
C THR A 148 -5.26 -2.32 10.23
N PHE A 149 -5.10 -3.00 11.37
CA PHE A 149 -5.93 -2.79 12.54
C PHE A 149 -5.71 -1.36 13.09
N LYS A 150 -6.81 -0.68 13.43
CA LYS A 150 -6.76 0.64 14.09
C LYS A 150 -7.22 0.57 15.54
N SER A 151 -8.41 0.02 15.78
CA SER A 151 -8.98 -0.07 17.13
C SER A 151 -10.11 -1.08 17.21
N PHE A 152 -10.39 -1.57 18.42
CA PHE A 152 -11.55 -2.38 18.73
C PHE A 152 -12.22 -1.80 19.98
N HIS A 153 -13.50 -1.48 19.88
CA HIS A 153 -14.28 -0.97 21.00
C HIS A 153 -15.75 -1.35 20.82
N ASP A 154 -16.41 -1.82 21.89
CA ASP A 154 -17.83 -2.19 21.90
C ASP A 154 -18.24 -3.14 20.75
N GLY A 155 -17.39 -4.11 20.41
CA GLY A 155 -17.65 -5.06 19.33
C GLY A 155 -17.43 -4.50 17.91
N ILE A 156 -17.03 -3.22 17.78
CA ILE A 156 -16.76 -2.57 16.51
C ILE A 156 -15.26 -2.59 16.23
N VAL A 157 -14.89 -3.24 15.12
CA VAL A 157 -13.52 -3.22 14.59
C VAL A 157 -13.37 -2.03 13.66
N THR A 158 -12.36 -1.20 13.91
CA THR A 158 -11.93 -0.14 12.99
C THR A 158 -10.61 -0.55 12.34
N VAL A 159 -10.55 -0.44 11.03
CA VAL A 159 -9.35 -0.74 10.22
C VAL A 159 -8.99 0.47 9.34
N ASN A 160 -7.73 0.55 8.93
CA ASN A 160 -7.29 1.46 7.88
C ASN A 160 -7.08 0.69 6.58
N LEU A 161 -7.60 1.23 5.47
CA LEU A 161 -7.42 0.72 4.12
C LEU A 161 -6.48 1.64 3.34
N GLN A 162 -5.47 1.05 2.70
CA GLN A 162 -4.40 1.72 1.98
C GLN A 162 -4.31 1.24 0.52
N GLY A 163 -3.63 2.00 -0.33
CA GLY A 163 -3.40 1.64 -1.74
C GLY A 163 -4.71 1.58 -2.55
N SER A 164 -4.85 0.57 -3.42
CA SER A 164 -6.02 0.41 -4.31
C SER A 164 -7.37 0.40 -3.58
N CYS A 165 -7.38 -0.04 -2.33
CA CYS A 165 -8.59 -0.18 -1.51
C CYS A 165 -9.02 1.13 -0.85
N SER A 166 -8.14 2.14 -0.81
CA SER A 166 -8.42 3.43 -0.18
C SER A 166 -9.29 4.29 -1.10
N GLY A 167 -10.54 4.57 -0.68
CA GLY A 167 -11.46 5.41 -1.44
C GLY A 167 -12.19 4.71 -2.60
N CYS A 168 -12.00 3.40 -2.79
CA CYS A 168 -12.73 2.62 -3.80
C CYS A 168 -14.15 2.27 -3.29
N PRO A 169 -15.23 2.68 -3.99
CA PRO A 169 -16.61 2.35 -3.61
C PRO A 169 -16.83 0.83 -3.56
N SER A 170 -16.24 0.11 -4.50
CA SER A 170 -16.32 -1.36 -4.58
C SER A 170 -15.61 -2.04 -3.42
N ALA A 171 -14.47 -1.50 -2.96
CA ALA A 171 -13.73 -2.06 -1.83
C ALA A 171 -14.59 -2.04 -0.54
N THR A 172 -15.34 -0.96 -0.31
CA THR A 172 -16.23 -0.86 0.86
C THR A 172 -17.31 -1.95 0.86
N VAL A 173 -17.83 -2.31 -0.32
CA VAL A 173 -18.89 -3.32 -0.45
C VAL A 173 -18.32 -4.74 -0.33
N THR A 174 -17.22 -5.03 -1.00
CA THR A 174 -16.59 -6.36 -0.98
C THR A 174 -16.04 -6.70 0.41
N LEU A 175 -15.35 -5.75 1.07
CA LEU A 175 -14.81 -5.96 2.41
C LEU A 175 -15.91 -6.16 3.46
N LYS A 176 -17.01 -5.39 3.40
CA LYS A 176 -18.17 -5.60 4.30
C LYS A 176 -18.86 -6.95 4.12
N SER A 177 -18.74 -7.55 2.94
CA SER A 177 -19.35 -8.84 2.64
C SER A 177 -18.42 -10.01 2.98
N GLY A 178 -17.12 -9.76 3.08
CA GLY A 178 -16.09 -10.77 3.30
C GLY A 178 -15.51 -10.84 4.71
N ILE A 179 -15.79 -9.86 5.58
CA ILE A 179 -15.30 -9.76 6.96
C ILE A 179 -16.48 -9.66 7.93
#